data_AF-A0A9R0Z3Y7-F1
#
_entry.id   AF-A0A9R0Z3Y7-F1
#
_cell.length_a   1.000
_cell.length_b   1.000
_cell.length_c   1.000
_cell.angle_alpha   90.00
_cell.angle_beta   90.00
_cell.angle_gamma   90.00
#
_symmetry.space_group_name_H-M   'P 1'
#
loop_
_entity.id
_entity.type
_entity.pdbx_description
1 polymer ?
#
loop_
_entity_poly.entity_id
_entity_poly.type
_entity_poly.pdbx_seq_one_letter_code
_entity_poly.pdbx_strand_id
1 'polypeptide(L)'
;MLVMIFHCCTYLVLSQVIRTFREKGIPCDVVWMDIDYMDGFRCFTFDNNHFPDPKSMVDDLHSIGCKSIWMLDPGIKEEKGYFVYESGSENDVWIKKADGSPFIGEVWPGDCVFPDFTSERIRTWWARLVRDFISNGVDGIWNDMNEPAMTTTTKTMPESNIHRGDADIGGVQNHSYYHNVYGMLMARSTYEGMVMSNTEKRPFVLTRAGFIGSQRYAATWTGDNLSNWEHLHMSLSMVLQLGLSGQPLSGPDIGGFAGNATPRLFGRWMGVGALFPFSRGHSEAGTVDHEPWSFGEECEEVCRLALLRRYRLLLHIYTLFYVSHKKGTPVAAPLFFAGNNVCLTIH
;
A
#
# COMPACT_ATOMS: atom_id res chain seq x y z
N MET A 1 -0.13 1.84 -14.52
CA MET A 1 0.43 0.52 -14.19
C MET A 1 -0.69 -0.34 -13.62
N LEU A 2 -0.92 -1.54 -14.18
CA LEU A 2 -1.66 -2.57 -13.48
C LEU A 2 -0.65 -3.33 -12.64
N VAL A 3 -1.09 -3.62 -11.43
CA VAL A 3 -0.40 -4.29 -10.37
C VAL A 3 -1.14 -5.60 -10.07
N MET A 4 -0.42 -6.68 -9.80
CA MET A 4 -1.01 -7.82 -9.08
C MET A 4 -0.14 -8.13 -7.87
N ILE A 5 -0.78 -8.20 -6.70
CA ILE A 5 -0.20 -8.72 -5.49
C ILE A 5 -0.27 -10.22 -5.57
N PHE A 6 0.84 -10.84 -5.22
CA PHE A 6 0.92 -12.25 -4.94
C PHE A 6 1.12 -12.37 -3.44
N HIS A 7 0.23 -13.09 -2.75
CA HIS A 7 0.61 -13.75 -1.51
C HIS A 7 1.62 -14.84 -1.89
N CYS A 8 2.85 -14.41 -2.18
CA CYS A 8 3.88 -15.24 -2.76
C CYS A 8 4.81 -15.70 -1.65
N CYS A 9 4.66 -16.95 -1.23
CA CYS A 9 5.49 -17.51 -0.17
C CYS A 9 6.98 -17.68 -0.57
N THR A 10 7.38 -17.48 -1.83
CA THR A 10 8.79 -17.63 -2.27
C THR A 10 9.14 -16.86 -3.55
N TYR A 11 10.44 -16.60 -3.76
CA TYR A 11 10.98 -16.09 -5.04
C TYR A 11 10.63 -16.97 -6.26
N LEU A 12 10.60 -18.30 -6.10
CA LEU A 12 10.33 -19.22 -7.21
C LEU A 12 8.89 -19.08 -7.74
N VAL A 13 7.92 -18.99 -6.84
CA VAL A 13 6.51 -18.81 -7.20
C VAL A 13 6.35 -17.47 -7.92
N LEU A 14 6.97 -16.40 -7.40
CA LEU A 14 6.93 -15.08 -7.99
C LEU A 14 7.43 -15.08 -9.44
N SER A 15 8.60 -15.69 -9.65
CA SER A 15 9.23 -15.80 -10.97
C SER A 15 8.35 -16.58 -11.95
N GLN A 16 7.73 -17.66 -11.49
CA GLN A 16 6.82 -18.47 -12.30
C GLN A 16 5.59 -17.67 -12.72
N VAL A 17 4.99 -16.92 -11.80
CA VAL A 17 3.79 -16.13 -12.07
C VAL A 17 4.08 -15.03 -13.08
N ILE A 18 5.17 -14.27 -12.92
CA ILE A 18 5.54 -13.21 -13.87
C ILE A 18 5.85 -13.79 -15.25
N ARG A 19 6.57 -14.92 -15.31
CA ARG A 19 6.80 -15.62 -16.58
C ARG A 19 5.49 -16.00 -17.25
N THR A 20 4.52 -16.49 -16.48
CA THR A 20 3.19 -16.86 -16.97
C THR A 20 2.44 -15.65 -17.54
N PHE A 21 2.51 -14.47 -16.91
CA PHE A 21 1.99 -13.22 -17.49
C PHE A 21 2.59 -12.92 -18.86
N ARG A 22 3.92 -13.07 -19.00
CA ARG A 22 4.63 -12.81 -20.26
C ARG A 22 4.26 -13.83 -21.34
N GLU A 23 4.25 -15.11 -21.00
CA GLU A 23 3.86 -16.21 -21.91
C GLU A 23 2.43 -16.05 -22.43
N LYS A 24 1.50 -15.60 -21.57
CA LYS A 24 0.10 -15.36 -21.93
C LYS A 24 -0.16 -14.00 -22.61
N GLY A 25 0.87 -13.17 -22.77
CA GLY A 25 0.74 -11.83 -23.35
C GLY A 25 -0.17 -10.91 -22.52
N ILE A 26 -0.21 -11.12 -21.20
CA ILE A 26 -0.97 -10.30 -20.24
C ILE A 26 -0.01 -9.26 -19.63
N PRO A 27 -0.25 -7.95 -19.84
CA PRO A 27 0.62 -6.91 -19.30
C PRO A 27 0.62 -6.87 -17.77
N CYS A 28 1.81 -6.79 -17.16
CA CYS A 28 2.01 -6.64 -15.72
C CYS A 28 3.33 -5.88 -15.45
N ASP A 29 3.25 -4.77 -14.69
CA ASP A 29 4.39 -3.88 -14.41
C ASP A 29 5.04 -4.15 -13.05
N VAL A 30 4.27 -4.58 -12.06
CA VAL A 30 4.70 -4.59 -10.66
C VAL A 30 4.21 -5.81 -9.92
N VAL A 31 5.09 -6.39 -9.12
CA VAL A 31 4.78 -7.43 -8.13
C VAL A 31 4.95 -6.91 -6.71
N TRP A 32 4.16 -7.48 -5.79
CA TRP A 32 4.06 -6.99 -4.42
C TRP A 32 4.35 -8.11 -3.45
N MET A 33 5.12 -7.78 -2.42
CA MET A 33 5.50 -8.67 -1.33
C MET A 33 4.69 -8.27 -0.10
N ASP A 34 3.78 -9.16 0.30
CA ASP A 34 3.05 -9.09 1.56
C ASP A 34 3.93 -9.58 2.73
N ILE A 35 3.43 -9.55 3.96
CA ILE A 35 4.18 -9.79 5.21
C ILE A 35 5.05 -11.06 5.25
N ASP A 36 4.73 -12.09 4.46
CA ASP A 36 5.42 -13.38 4.44
C ASP A 36 6.89 -13.32 3.99
N TYR A 37 7.31 -12.22 3.33
CA TYR A 37 8.71 -12.07 2.93
C TYR A 37 9.64 -11.81 4.13
N MET A 38 9.11 -11.33 5.25
CA MET A 38 9.88 -10.91 6.41
C MET A 38 10.32 -12.11 7.26
N ASP A 39 11.50 -12.04 7.87
CA ASP A 39 11.94 -13.04 8.86
C ASP A 39 11.10 -12.91 10.14
N GLY A 40 10.15 -13.83 10.33
CA GLY A 40 9.28 -13.86 11.50
C GLY A 40 8.45 -12.59 11.67
N PHE A 41 7.98 -12.01 10.56
CA PHE A 41 7.21 -10.76 10.48
C PHE A 41 7.95 -9.53 11.02
N ARG A 42 9.29 -9.58 11.08
CA ARG A 42 10.12 -8.44 11.49
C ARG A 42 10.29 -7.49 10.30
N CYS A 43 9.74 -6.28 10.38
CA CYS A 43 9.93 -5.24 9.37
C CYS A 43 11.41 -5.02 9.02
N PHE A 44 11.70 -4.59 7.79
CA PHE A 44 13.07 -4.36 7.30
C PHE A 44 13.99 -5.59 7.29
N THR A 45 13.45 -6.80 7.38
CA THR A 45 14.20 -8.05 7.21
C THR A 45 13.69 -8.83 6.00
N PHE A 46 14.42 -9.86 5.60
CA PHE A 46 14.01 -10.83 4.59
C PHE A 46 14.19 -12.23 5.16
N ASP A 47 13.22 -13.11 4.98
CA ASP A 47 13.35 -14.51 5.36
C ASP A 47 14.41 -15.17 4.46
N ASN A 48 15.48 -15.66 5.06
CA ASN A 48 16.61 -16.22 4.33
C ASN A 48 16.30 -17.54 3.60
N ASN A 49 15.20 -18.23 3.95
CA ASN A 49 14.82 -19.47 3.27
C ASN A 49 14.08 -19.17 1.96
N HIS A 50 13.22 -18.14 1.97
CA HIS A 50 12.36 -17.78 0.85
C HIS A 50 12.93 -16.64 -0.02
N PHE A 51 13.71 -15.74 0.58
CA PHE A 51 14.29 -14.53 -0.02
C PHE A 51 15.78 -14.32 0.38
N PRO A 52 16.68 -15.27 0.08
CA PRO A 52 18.09 -15.21 0.50
C PRO A 52 18.89 -14.07 -0.14
N ASP A 53 18.50 -13.62 -1.34
CA ASP A 53 19.14 -12.51 -2.05
C ASP A 53 18.07 -11.61 -2.69
N PRO A 54 17.46 -10.70 -1.92
CA PRO A 54 16.41 -9.81 -2.43
C PRO A 54 16.94 -8.90 -3.55
N LYS A 55 18.23 -8.56 -3.54
CA LYS A 55 18.84 -7.70 -4.56
C LYS A 55 18.91 -8.41 -5.91
N SER A 56 19.46 -9.62 -5.94
CA SER A 56 19.50 -10.41 -7.17
C SER A 56 18.10 -10.68 -7.72
N MET A 57 17.13 -10.99 -6.85
CA MET A 57 15.74 -11.14 -7.26
C MET A 57 15.20 -9.88 -7.93
N VAL A 58 15.42 -8.70 -7.35
CA VAL A 58 14.93 -7.45 -7.93
C VAL A 58 15.65 -7.10 -9.23
N ASP A 59 16.95 -7.39 -9.35
CA ASP A 59 17.69 -7.24 -10.59
C ASP A 59 17.11 -8.15 -11.70
N ASP A 60 16.74 -9.39 -11.37
CA ASP A 60 16.06 -10.32 -12.29
C ASP A 60 14.69 -9.76 -12.73
N LEU A 61 13.89 -9.20 -11.82
CA LEU A 61 12.63 -8.54 -12.14
C LEU A 61 12.83 -7.35 -13.08
N HIS A 62 13.85 -6.52 -12.83
CA HIS A 62 14.16 -5.35 -13.65
C HIS A 62 14.58 -5.75 -15.06
N SER A 63 15.28 -6.88 -15.24
CA SER A 63 15.70 -7.39 -16.55
C SER A 63 14.53 -7.67 -17.51
N ILE A 64 13.35 -7.95 -16.95
CA ILE A 64 12.10 -8.21 -17.70
C ILE A 64 11.07 -7.06 -17.58
N GLY A 65 11.55 -5.88 -17.17
CA GLY A 65 10.75 -4.67 -17.04
C GLY A 65 9.69 -4.72 -15.94
N CYS A 66 9.87 -5.57 -14.93
CA CYS A 66 8.99 -5.67 -13.76
C CYS A 66 9.59 -4.93 -12.56
N LYS A 67 8.74 -4.42 -11.67
CA LYS A 67 9.08 -3.67 -10.47
C LYS A 67 8.61 -4.41 -9.22
N SER A 68 9.24 -4.14 -8.08
CA SER A 68 8.88 -4.77 -6.81
C SER A 68 8.46 -3.74 -5.75
N ILE A 69 7.37 -4.04 -5.05
CA ILE A 69 6.88 -3.25 -3.92
C ILE A 69 6.78 -4.14 -2.69
N TRP A 70 7.16 -3.62 -1.53
CA TRP A 70 7.33 -4.41 -0.32
C TRP A 70 6.59 -3.75 0.85
N MET A 71 5.83 -4.55 1.60
CA MET A 71 5.08 -4.06 2.75
C MET A 71 6.01 -3.68 3.91
N LEU A 72 5.71 -2.59 4.61
CA LEU A 72 6.30 -2.24 5.91
C LEU A 72 5.22 -1.67 6.81
N ASP A 73 5.02 -2.30 7.96
CA ASP A 73 4.00 -1.94 8.96
C ASP A 73 4.61 -1.12 10.11
N PRO A 74 3.79 -0.35 10.87
CA PRO A 74 4.29 0.41 12.01
C PRO A 74 4.55 -0.44 13.26
N GLY A 75 4.02 -1.67 13.31
CA GLY A 75 4.21 -2.58 14.44
C GLY A 75 5.60 -3.22 14.39
N ILE A 76 6.49 -2.80 15.29
CA ILE A 76 7.86 -3.33 15.38
C ILE A 76 7.92 -4.34 16.50
N LYS A 77 8.21 -5.60 16.16
CA LYS A 77 8.33 -6.70 17.11
C LYS A 77 9.22 -6.33 18.30
N GLU A 78 8.70 -6.51 19.51
CA GLU A 78 9.46 -6.34 20.75
C GLU A 78 10.36 -7.56 20.97
N GLU A 79 11.56 -7.54 20.39
CA GLU A 79 12.48 -8.67 20.46
C GLU A 79 13.93 -8.21 20.63
N LYS A 80 14.60 -8.69 21.68
CA LYS A 80 16.02 -8.39 21.90
C LYS A 80 16.87 -9.00 20.79
N GLY A 81 17.84 -8.23 20.31
CA GLY A 81 18.72 -8.62 19.19
C GLY A 81 18.15 -8.31 17.81
N TYR A 82 16.90 -7.88 17.69
CA TYR A 82 16.34 -7.37 16.44
C TYR A 82 16.73 -5.89 16.25
N PHE A 83 17.54 -5.62 15.22
CA PHE A 83 18.22 -4.32 15.06
C PHE A 83 17.28 -3.09 15.01
N VAL A 84 16.06 -3.23 14.48
CA VAL A 84 15.09 -2.11 14.44
C VAL A 84 14.58 -1.82 15.84
N TYR A 85 14.26 -2.87 16.62
CA TYR A 85 13.86 -2.72 18.02
C TYR A 85 14.97 -2.16 18.90
N GLU A 86 16.20 -2.66 18.73
CA GLU A 86 17.36 -2.14 19.48
C GLU A 86 17.61 -0.67 19.14
N SER A 87 17.73 -0.33 17.85
CA SER A 87 18.00 1.07 17.45
C SER A 87 16.88 2.02 17.84
N GLY A 88 15.61 1.61 17.76
CA GLY A 88 14.49 2.45 18.16
C GLY A 88 14.43 2.64 19.68
N SER A 89 14.79 1.62 20.47
CA SER A 89 14.88 1.71 21.92
C SER A 89 16.03 2.62 22.36
N GLU A 90 17.21 2.48 21.76
CA GLU A 90 18.37 3.35 21.97
C GLU A 90 18.06 4.82 21.65
N ASN A 91 17.19 5.07 20.65
CA ASN A 91 16.80 6.40 20.22
C ASN A 91 15.49 6.90 20.88
N ASP A 92 14.91 6.17 21.83
CA ASP A 92 13.65 6.51 22.50
C ASP A 92 12.53 6.89 21.51
N VAL A 93 12.31 6.08 20.47
CA VAL A 93 11.38 6.39 19.36
C VAL A 93 9.94 5.89 19.57
N TRP A 94 9.69 5.13 20.63
CA TRP A 94 8.40 4.47 20.84
C TRP A 94 7.35 5.39 21.44
N ILE A 95 6.10 5.23 21.01
CA ILE A 95 4.94 5.80 21.70
C ILE A 95 4.88 5.24 23.13
N LYS A 96 4.50 6.09 24.10
CA LYS A 96 4.52 5.75 25.52
C LYS A 96 3.11 5.64 26.10
N LYS A 97 2.95 4.86 27.16
CA LYS A 97 1.81 4.94 28.08
C LYS A 97 1.96 6.15 29.00
N ALA A 98 0.90 6.46 29.77
CA ALA A 98 0.92 7.52 30.77
C ALA A 98 1.99 7.35 31.87
N ASP A 99 2.42 6.11 32.15
CA ASP A 99 3.50 5.79 33.10
C ASP A 99 4.91 6.03 32.53
N GLY A 100 5.03 6.42 31.25
CA GLY A 100 6.28 6.69 30.57
C GLY A 100 6.99 5.47 29.98
N SER A 101 6.47 4.26 30.19
CA SER A 101 6.99 3.05 29.52
C SER A 101 6.45 2.94 28.08
N PRO A 102 7.18 2.26 27.17
CA PRO A 102 6.70 2.00 25.81
C PRO A 102 5.32 1.34 25.81
N PHE A 103 4.47 1.75 24.88
CA PHE A 103 3.23 1.03 24.61
C PHE A 103 3.52 -0.24 23.83
N ILE A 104 2.91 -1.35 24.27
CA ILE A 104 2.98 -2.65 23.63
C ILE A 104 1.57 -2.99 23.13
N GLY A 105 1.45 -3.37 21.86
CA GLY A 105 0.22 -3.87 21.25
C GLY A 105 0.51 -5.12 20.43
N GLU A 106 -0.42 -6.07 20.43
CA GLU A 106 -0.28 -7.33 19.70
C GLU A 106 -0.72 -7.18 18.24
N VAL A 107 0.12 -7.62 17.30
CA VAL A 107 -0.15 -7.65 15.84
C VAL A 107 0.48 -8.92 15.24
N TRP A 108 0.85 -8.93 13.95
CA TRP A 108 1.38 -10.09 13.22
C TRP A 108 2.56 -10.79 13.90
N PRO A 109 3.64 -10.09 14.35
CA PRO A 109 4.76 -10.76 15.00
C PRO A 109 4.53 -11.05 16.51
N GLY A 110 3.31 -10.84 17.03
CA GLY A 110 3.01 -10.83 18.47
C GLY A 110 3.17 -9.44 19.07
N ASP A 111 3.83 -9.34 20.24
CA ASP A 111 4.05 -8.08 20.95
C ASP A 111 4.87 -7.08 20.11
N CYS A 112 4.31 -5.90 19.88
CA CYS A 112 4.92 -4.82 19.08
C CYS A 112 4.98 -3.50 19.85
N VAL A 113 6.04 -2.75 19.59
CA VAL A 113 6.15 -1.30 19.88
C VAL A 113 5.91 -0.49 18.60
N PHE A 114 5.50 0.76 18.76
CA PHE A 114 5.07 1.61 17.65
C PHE A 114 5.91 2.91 17.61
N PRO A 115 6.57 3.24 16.48
CA PRO A 115 7.27 4.51 16.32
C PRO A 115 6.31 5.69 16.45
N ASP A 116 6.74 6.73 17.14
CA ASP A 116 6.00 7.97 17.24
C ASP A 116 6.29 8.92 16.07
N PHE A 117 5.61 8.71 14.95
CA PHE A 117 5.78 9.52 13.73
C PHE A 117 5.40 11.01 13.90
N THR A 118 4.85 11.41 15.05
CA THR A 118 4.57 12.82 15.35
C THR A 118 5.85 13.62 15.59
N SER A 119 6.97 12.98 15.91
CA SER A 119 8.27 13.67 16.04
C SER A 119 9.11 13.58 14.77
N GLU A 120 9.63 14.71 14.28
CA GLU A 120 10.51 14.79 13.10
C GLU A 120 11.76 13.94 13.25
N ARG A 121 12.32 13.91 14.47
CA ARG A 121 13.48 13.09 14.80
C ARG A 121 13.20 11.61 14.57
N ILE A 122 12.00 11.16 14.93
CA ILE A 122 11.56 9.76 14.78
C ILE A 122 11.20 9.46 13.32
N ARG A 123 10.55 10.40 12.62
CA ARG A 123 10.36 10.31 11.16
C ARG A 123 11.68 10.16 10.41
N THR A 124 12.70 10.91 10.81
CA THR A 124 14.06 10.83 10.25
C THR A 124 14.73 9.48 10.54
N TRP A 125 14.53 8.93 11.74
CA TRP A 125 15.00 7.58 12.07
C TRP A 125 14.36 6.52 11.16
N TRP A 126 13.04 6.56 10.98
CA TRP A 126 12.32 5.67 10.06
C TRP A 126 12.79 5.84 8.61
N ALA A 127 12.95 7.09 8.16
CA ALA A 127 13.42 7.41 6.82
C ALA A 127 14.79 6.80 6.52
N ARG A 128 15.70 6.73 7.52
CA ARG A 128 17.02 6.09 7.36
C ARG A 128 16.90 4.58 7.20
N LEU A 129 16.03 3.93 7.97
CA LEU A 129 15.74 2.49 7.80
C LEU A 129 15.17 2.20 6.41
N VAL A 130 14.24 3.05 5.94
CA VAL A 130 13.68 2.93 4.58
C VAL A 130 14.77 3.13 3.53
N ARG A 131 15.62 4.16 3.65
CA ARG A 131 16.74 4.39 2.72
C ARG A 131 17.62 3.15 2.60
N ASP A 132 17.96 2.53 3.72
CA ASP A 132 18.83 1.35 3.76
C ASP A 132 18.12 0.12 3.18
N PHE A 133 16.82 -0.05 3.46
CA PHE A 133 16.01 -1.11 2.86
C PHE A 133 15.89 -0.98 1.33
N ILE A 134 15.71 0.24 0.81
CA ILE A 134 15.67 0.52 -0.63
C ILE A 134 16.98 0.17 -1.34
N SER A 135 18.12 0.13 -0.63
CA SER A 135 19.42 -0.25 -1.23
C SER A 135 19.45 -1.69 -1.78
N ASN A 136 18.50 -2.53 -1.36
CA ASN A 136 18.25 -3.87 -1.91
C ASN A 136 17.57 -3.85 -3.29
N GLY A 137 17.37 -2.69 -3.92
CA GLY A 137 16.79 -2.57 -5.26
C GLY A 137 15.27 -2.32 -5.28
N VAL A 138 14.62 -2.33 -4.12
CA VAL A 138 13.18 -2.09 -3.93
C VAL A 138 12.70 -0.83 -4.67
N ASP A 139 11.62 -0.93 -5.45
CA ASP A 139 11.11 0.18 -6.27
C ASP A 139 10.03 1.02 -5.56
N GLY A 140 9.37 0.46 -4.55
CA GLY A 140 8.31 1.12 -3.80
C GLY A 140 7.98 0.42 -2.49
N ILE A 141 7.29 1.13 -1.60
CA ILE A 141 6.90 0.63 -0.28
C ILE A 141 5.39 0.65 -0.13
N TRP A 142 4.86 -0.36 0.55
CA TRP A 142 3.47 -0.44 0.96
C TRP A 142 3.39 -0.30 2.47
N ASN A 143 2.87 0.81 2.98
CA ASN A 143 2.57 0.96 4.40
C ASN A 143 1.14 0.50 4.70
N ASP A 144 1.04 -0.65 5.36
CA ASP A 144 -0.22 -1.18 5.85
C ASP A 144 -0.30 -1.05 7.38
N MET A 145 -1.45 -1.40 7.95
CA MET A 145 -1.69 -1.45 9.40
C MET A 145 -1.44 -0.12 10.12
N ASN A 146 -1.47 1.00 9.38
CA ASN A 146 -0.97 2.30 9.83
C ASN A 146 -2.03 3.24 10.40
N GLU A 147 -3.18 2.71 10.82
CA GLU A 147 -4.20 3.47 11.57
C GLU A 147 -3.71 4.01 12.92
N PRO A 148 -2.95 3.30 13.80
CA PRO A 148 -2.38 1.95 13.71
C PRO A 148 -3.37 0.82 14.08
N ALA A 149 -3.35 -0.28 13.33
CA ALA A 149 -4.17 -1.46 13.60
C ALA A 149 -3.48 -2.44 14.54
N MET A 150 -4.26 -3.05 15.45
CA MET A 150 -3.78 -4.01 16.45
C MET A 150 -4.92 -4.84 17.05
N THR A 151 -4.58 -5.92 17.75
CA THR A 151 -5.52 -6.80 18.44
C THR A 151 -6.01 -6.18 19.76
N THR A 152 -6.87 -5.17 19.67
CA THR A 152 -7.56 -4.55 20.81
C THR A 152 -9.08 -4.48 20.58
N THR A 153 -9.85 -4.17 21.64
CA THR A 153 -11.31 -4.01 21.53
C THR A 153 -11.71 -2.95 20.50
N THR A 154 -10.96 -1.84 20.43
CA THR A 154 -11.17 -0.75 19.47
C THR A 154 -10.43 -0.95 18.15
N LYS A 155 -9.67 -2.05 18.01
CA LYS A 155 -8.79 -2.37 16.87
C LYS A 155 -7.69 -1.31 16.61
N THR A 156 -7.41 -0.46 17.58
CA THR A 156 -6.38 0.58 17.50
C THR A 156 -5.81 0.92 18.88
N MET A 157 -4.87 1.87 18.90
CA MET A 157 -4.14 2.29 20.09
C MET A 157 -5.05 3.00 21.11
N PRO A 158 -4.84 2.81 22.42
CA PRO A 158 -5.59 3.53 23.44
C PRO A 158 -5.44 5.05 23.31
N GLU A 159 -6.56 5.77 23.44
CA GLU A 159 -6.60 7.23 23.33
C GLU A 159 -5.67 7.95 24.31
N SER A 160 -5.39 7.35 25.47
CA SER A 160 -4.55 7.90 26.54
C SER A 160 -3.05 7.73 26.32
N ASN A 161 -2.63 7.03 25.26
CA ASN A 161 -1.21 6.92 24.93
C ASN A 161 -0.62 8.29 24.59
N ILE A 162 0.64 8.50 24.95
CA ILE A 162 1.32 9.79 24.86
C ILE A 162 2.23 9.82 23.64
N HIS A 163 1.99 10.82 22.79
CA HIS A 163 2.85 11.20 21.67
C HIS A 163 3.66 12.44 22.02
N ARG A 164 4.90 12.49 21.55
CA ARG A 164 5.85 13.59 21.72
C ARG A 164 5.95 14.40 20.43
N GLY A 165 4.78 14.82 19.93
CA GLY A 165 4.69 15.59 18.70
C GLY A 165 5.51 16.86 18.75
N ASP A 166 6.02 17.26 17.59
CA ASP A 166 6.75 18.51 17.43
C ASP A 166 5.84 19.71 17.79
N ALA A 167 6.44 20.82 18.24
CA ALA A 167 5.67 21.97 18.77
C ALA A 167 4.74 22.60 17.71
N ASP A 168 5.12 22.57 16.44
CA ASP A 168 4.37 23.11 15.31
C ASP A 168 3.15 22.26 14.92
N ILE A 169 3.11 20.99 15.31
CA ILE A 169 1.98 20.09 15.05
C ILE A 169 1.10 19.82 16.28
N GLY A 170 1.41 20.42 17.44
CA GLY A 170 0.58 20.34 18.65
C GLY A 170 1.33 20.01 19.95
N GLY A 171 2.62 19.69 19.88
CA GLY A 171 3.43 19.35 21.05
C GLY A 171 3.09 17.97 21.65
N VAL A 172 3.46 17.77 22.93
CA VAL A 172 3.11 16.52 23.64
C VAL A 172 1.59 16.46 23.84
N GLN A 173 0.95 15.42 23.30
CA GLN A 173 -0.49 15.20 23.39
C GLN A 173 -0.80 13.71 23.51
N ASN A 174 -2.06 13.42 23.82
CA ASN A 174 -2.59 12.08 23.80
C ASN A 174 -2.83 11.57 22.36
N HIS A 175 -2.95 10.26 22.20
CA HIS A 175 -3.20 9.60 20.92
C HIS A 175 -4.49 10.10 20.27
N SER A 176 -5.52 10.43 21.05
CA SER A 176 -6.75 11.02 20.53
C SER A 176 -6.55 12.31 19.72
N TYR A 177 -5.48 13.07 20.00
CA TYR A 177 -5.14 14.27 19.22
C TYR A 177 -4.50 13.92 17.87
N TYR A 178 -3.72 12.83 17.80
CA TYR A 178 -2.89 12.48 16.63
C TYR A 178 -3.41 11.28 15.82
N HIS A 179 -4.45 10.59 16.29
CA HIS A 179 -4.92 9.31 15.74
C HIS A 179 -5.02 9.33 14.20
N ASN A 180 -5.79 10.26 13.64
CA ASN A 180 -6.02 10.31 12.19
C ASN A 180 -4.78 10.74 11.38
N VAL A 181 -3.81 11.44 11.98
CA VAL A 181 -2.61 11.91 11.26
C VAL A 181 -1.46 10.91 11.33
N TYR A 182 -1.53 9.92 12.22
CA TYR A 182 -0.49 8.91 12.42
C TYR A 182 -0.10 8.20 11.11
N GLY A 183 -1.09 7.65 10.39
CA GLY A 183 -0.85 6.94 9.12
C GLY A 183 -0.23 7.82 8.03
N MET A 184 -0.69 9.06 7.91
CA MET A 184 -0.09 10.03 6.97
C MET A 184 1.38 10.33 7.32
N LEU A 185 1.70 10.42 8.61
CA LEU A 185 3.08 10.70 9.05
C LEU A 185 4.01 9.51 8.83
N MET A 186 3.52 8.28 8.95
CA MET A 186 4.26 7.09 8.51
C MET A 186 4.54 7.14 7.01
N ALA A 187 3.50 7.37 6.19
CA ALA A 187 3.62 7.44 4.74
C ALA A 187 4.59 8.55 4.30
N ARG A 188 4.55 9.71 4.97
CA ARG A 188 5.50 10.81 4.78
C ARG A 188 6.94 10.37 5.10
N SER A 189 7.14 9.72 6.24
CA SER A 189 8.47 9.26 6.68
C SER A 189 9.07 8.26 5.69
N THR A 190 8.23 7.34 5.18
CA THR A 190 8.60 6.39 4.12
C THR A 190 8.96 7.11 2.82
N TYR A 191 8.13 8.06 2.39
CA TYR A 191 8.39 8.85 1.19
C TYR A 191 9.72 9.61 1.29
N GLU A 192 9.95 10.29 2.41
CA GLU A 192 11.21 11.01 2.67
C GLU A 192 12.41 10.06 2.67
N GLY A 193 12.27 8.86 3.24
CA GLY A 193 13.30 7.82 3.18
C GLY A 193 13.67 7.38 1.77
N MET A 194 12.66 7.22 0.90
CA MET A 194 12.89 6.90 -0.51
C MET A 194 13.59 8.06 -1.25
N VAL A 195 13.19 9.31 -0.99
CA VAL A 195 13.87 10.50 -1.56
C VAL A 195 15.33 10.57 -1.10
N MET A 196 15.61 10.28 0.17
CA MET A 196 16.98 10.24 0.70
C MET A 196 17.84 9.18 0.01
N SER A 197 17.24 8.10 -0.50
CA SER A 197 17.96 7.05 -1.23
C SER A 197 18.34 7.49 -2.64
N ASN A 198 17.45 8.22 -3.34
CA ASN A 198 17.72 8.70 -4.68
C ASN A 198 16.84 9.91 -5.05
N THR A 199 17.45 11.09 -5.15
CA THR A 199 16.74 12.35 -5.48
C THR A 199 16.23 12.41 -6.92
N GLU A 200 16.78 11.60 -7.83
CA GLU A 200 16.41 11.57 -9.25
C GLU A 200 15.22 10.62 -9.52
N LYS A 201 14.83 9.81 -8.54
CA LYS A 201 13.70 8.88 -8.66
C LYS A 201 12.52 9.37 -7.83
N ARG A 202 11.34 9.39 -8.46
CA ARG A 202 10.08 9.68 -7.74
C ARG A 202 9.71 8.47 -6.87
N PRO A 203 9.47 8.65 -5.56
CA PRO A 203 9.00 7.57 -4.70
C PRO A 203 7.62 7.04 -5.12
N PHE A 204 7.39 5.78 -4.84
CA PHE A 204 6.05 5.20 -4.80
C PHE A 204 5.81 4.62 -3.40
N VAL A 205 4.82 5.18 -2.71
CA VAL A 205 4.32 4.67 -1.43
C VAL A 205 2.83 4.38 -1.59
N LEU A 206 2.38 3.20 -1.17
CA LEU A 206 0.96 2.91 -0.94
C LEU A 206 0.69 3.01 0.56
N THR A 207 -0.44 3.57 0.96
CA THR A 207 -0.84 3.66 2.37
C THR A 207 -2.30 3.26 2.58
N ARG A 208 -2.62 2.62 3.72
CA ARG A 208 -4.01 2.31 4.08
C ARG A 208 -4.68 3.51 4.75
N ALA A 209 -4.10 3.97 5.85
CA ALA A 209 -4.57 5.11 6.61
C ALA A 209 -3.96 6.41 6.07
N GLY A 210 -4.79 7.44 5.93
CA GLY A 210 -4.37 8.75 5.44
C GLY A 210 -5.18 9.90 6.05
N PHE A 211 -4.66 11.11 5.88
CA PHE A 211 -5.29 12.35 6.33
C PHE A 211 -5.21 13.41 5.22
N ILE A 212 -5.76 14.59 5.46
CA ILE A 212 -5.65 15.70 4.50
C ILE A 212 -4.16 16.00 4.23
N GLY A 213 -3.75 15.86 2.97
CA GLY A 213 -2.35 16.02 2.57
C GLY A 213 -1.61 14.72 2.23
N SER A 214 -2.20 13.54 2.48
CA SER A 214 -1.62 12.25 2.10
C SER A 214 -1.28 12.15 0.61
N GLN A 215 -1.98 12.86 -0.26
CA GLN A 215 -1.75 12.87 -1.71
C GLN A 215 -0.36 13.37 -2.12
N ARG A 216 0.35 14.05 -1.22
CA ARG A 216 1.74 14.49 -1.44
C ARG A 216 2.74 13.34 -1.34
N TYR A 217 2.40 12.28 -0.61
CA TYR A 217 3.35 11.26 -0.20
C TYR A 217 2.98 9.86 -0.71
N ALA A 218 1.69 9.53 -0.84
CA ALA A 218 1.29 8.16 -1.11
C ALA A 218 0.02 8.05 -1.97
N ALA A 219 -0.03 6.96 -2.74
CA ALA A 219 -1.27 6.34 -3.21
C ALA A 219 -2.05 5.78 -2.01
N THR A 220 -3.36 5.58 -2.16
CA THR A 220 -4.17 4.81 -1.19
C THR A 220 -4.96 3.72 -1.88
N TRP A 221 -5.40 2.72 -1.12
CA TRP A 221 -6.48 1.83 -1.56
C TRP A 221 -7.63 1.83 -0.56
N THR A 222 -8.75 1.19 -0.90
CA THR A 222 -9.95 1.19 -0.08
C THR A 222 -9.97 0.14 1.03
N GLY A 223 -8.82 -0.49 1.33
CA GLY A 223 -8.73 -1.57 2.31
C GLY A 223 -9.36 -2.88 1.83
N ASP A 224 -9.51 -3.78 2.80
CA ASP A 224 -9.97 -5.16 2.66
C ASP A 224 -11.44 -5.24 2.22
N ASN A 225 -11.66 -5.26 0.91
CA ASN A 225 -12.98 -5.43 0.31
C ASN A 225 -13.34 -6.92 0.11
N LEU A 226 -14.59 -7.21 -0.22
CA LEU A 226 -15.08 -8.58 -0.42
C LEU A 226 -15.16 -8.94 -1.90
N SER A 227 -14.95 -10.21 -2.21
CA SER A 227 -15.14 -10.82 -3.53
C SER A 227 -16.63 -10.97 -3.89
N ASN A 228 -17.37 -9.86 -4.00
CA ASN A 228 -18.78 -9.82 -4.38
C ASN A 228 -19.15 -8.61 -5.28
N TRP A 229 -20.36 -8.63 -5.84
CA TRP A 229 -20.86 -7.58 -6.75
C TRP A 229 -21.13 -6.25 -6.05
N GLU A 230 -21.48 -6.27 -4.77
CA GLU A 230 -21.77 -5.07 -3.99
C GLU A 230 -20.50 -4.24 -3.77
N HIS A 231 -19.40 -4.88 -3.39
CA HIS A 231 -18.10 -4.23 -3.21
C HIS A 231 -17.52 -3.74 -4.54
N LEU A 232 -17.74 -4.46 -5.65
CA LEU A 232 -17.44 -3.95 -6.98
C LEU A 232 -18.20 -2.64 -7.25
N HIS A 233 -19.50 -2.60 -6.97
CA HIS A 233 -20.31 -1.40 -7.16
C HIS A 233 -19.88 -0.24 -6.24
N MET A 234 -19.67 -0.50 -4.94
CA MET A 234 -19.23 0.50 -3.97
C MET A 234 -17.87 1.12 -4.33
N SER A 235 -16.97 0.36 -4.93
CA SER A 235 -15.63 0.83 -5.29
C SER A 235 -15.64 2.07 -6.19
N LEU A 236 -16.64 2.19 -7.08
CA LEU A 236 -16.81 3.34 -7.96
C LEU A 236 -17.00 4.62 -7.13
N SER A 237 -17.98 4.60 -6.22
CA SER A 237 -18.31 5.75 -5.37
C SER A 237 -17.17 6.08 -4.40
N MET A 238 -16.45 5.08 -3.88
CA MET A 238 -15.30 5.30 -3.00
C MET A 238 -14.14 5.99 -3.73
N VAL A 239 -13.76 5.50 -4.91
CA VAL A 239 -12.66 6.09 -5.69
C VAL A 239 -12.99 7.52 -6.13
N LEU A 240 -14.23 7.77 -6.57
CA LEU A 240 -14.66 9.12 -6.96
C LEU A 240 -14.64 10.09 -5.77
N GLN A 241 -15.10 9.67 -4.59
CA GLN A 241 -15.09 10.51 -3.39
C GLN A 241 -13.67 10.78 -2.88
N LEU A 242 -12.77 9.79 -2.94
CA LEU A 242 -11.35 9.99 -2.63
C LEU A 242 -10.73 11.02 -3.58
N GLY A 243 -11.00 10.90 -4.89
CA GLY A 243 -10.54 11.88 -5.87
C GLY A 243 -11.03 13.30 -5.59
N LEU A 244 -12.33 13.46 -5.27
CA LEU A 244 -12.91 14.76 -4.87
C LEU A 244 -12.33 15.31 -3.56
N SER A 245 -11.93 14.42 -2.65
CA SER A 245 -11.32 14.78 -1.36
C SER A 245 -9.82 15.06 -1.47
N GLY A 246 -9.28 15.14 -2.69
CA GLY A 246 -7.88 15.46 -2.95
C GLY A 246 -6.94 14.27 -2.94
N GLN A 247 -7.45 13.03 -2.96
CA GLN A 247 -6.67 11.79 -3.07
C GLN A 247 -6.88 11.10 -4.43
N PRO A 248 -6.22 11.61 -5.51
CA PRO A 248 -6.51 11.20 -6.89
C PRO A 248 -5.92 9.84 -7.29
N LEU A 249 -4.91 9.35 -6.57
CA LEU A 249 -4.26 8.06 -6.81
C LEU A 249 -4.84 7.02 -5.85
N SER A 250 -6.05 6.55 -6.16
CA SER A 250 -6.79 5.58 -5.36
C SER A 250 -7.45 4.48 -6.19
N GLY A 251 -7.75 3.36 -5.55
CA GLY A 251 -8.36 2.18 -6.16
C GLY A 251 -8.70 1.11 -5.13
N PRO A 252 -9.58 0.15 -5.45
CA PRO A 252 -9.83 -1.03 -4.63
C PRO A 252 -8.88 -2.18 -4.96
N ASP A 253 -8.97 -3.25 -4.18
CA ASP A 253 -8.43 -4.56 -4.59
C ASP A 253 -9.36 -5.20 -5.63
N ILE A 254 -8.81 -5.40 -6.82
CA ILE A 254 -9.51 -5.94 -7.99
C ILE A 254 -9.67 -7.45 -7.81
N GLY A 255 -10.91 -7.91 -7.82
CA GLY A 255 -11.28 -9.29 -7.50
C GLY A 255 -12.01 -9.37 -6.17
N GLY A 256 -11.63 -8.50 -5.22
CA GLY A 256 -12.00 -8.57 -3.80
C GLY A 256 -10.87 -9.19 -2.98
N PHE A 257 -10.55 -8.60 -1.83
CA PHE A 257 -9.54 -9.12 -0.91
C PHE A 257 -10.02 -10.42 -0.25
N ALA A 258 -11.18 -10.38 0.41
CA ALA A 258 -11.69 -11.52 1.16
C ALA A 258 -12.68 -12.38 0.38
N GLY A 259 -12.53 -13.70 0.50
CA GLY A 259 -13.33 -14.71 -0.19
C GLY A 259 -12.99 -14.88 -1.67
N ASN A 260 -13.70 -15.81 -2.33
CA ASN A 260 -13.37 -16.26 -3.69
C ASN A 260 -14.29 -15.63 -4.73
N ALA A 261 -13.71 -14.96 -5.73
CA ALA A 261 -14.47 -14.47 -6.88
C ALA A 261 -14.95 -15.64 -7.77
N THR A 262 -16.08 -15.44 -8.46
CA THR A 262 -16.44 -16.29 -9.61
C THR A 262 -15.77 -15.79 -10.88
N PRO A 263 -15.54 -16.62 -11.92
CA PRO A 263 -14.96 -16.15 -13.19
C PRO A 263 -15.67 -14.94 -13.78
N ARG A 264 -17.02 -14.91 -13.72
CA ARG A 264 -17.84 -13.79 -14.20
C ARG A 264 -17.60 -12.52 -13.39
N LEU A 265 -17.48 -12.65 -12.06
CA LEU A 265 -17.21 -11.52 -11.18
C LEU A 265 -15.79 -11.00 -11.39
N PHE A 266 -14.78 -11.87 -11.43
CA PHE A 266 -13.38 -11.50 -11.61
C PHE A 266 -13.15 -10.78 -12.95
N GLY A 267 -13.72 -11.30 -14.04
CA GLY A 267 -13.65 -10.64 -15.35
C GLY A 267 -14.32 -9.26 -15.34
N ARG A 268 -15.42 -9.09 -14.61
CA ARG A 268 -16.05 -7.76 -14.44
C ARG A 268 -15.18 -6.82 -13.60
N TRP A 269 -14.61 -7.32 -12.51
CA TRP A 269 -13.65 -6.62 -11.66
C TRP A 269 -12.49 -6.10 -12.48
N MET A 270 -11.89 -6.93 -13.33
CA MET A 270 -10.76 -6.52 -14.17
C MET A 270 -11.17 -5.47 -15.20
N GLY A 271 -12.34 -5.61 -15.82
CA GLY A 271 -12.86 -4.65 -16.79
C GLY A 271 -13.04 -3.23 -16.23
N VAL A 272 -13.53 -3.12 -14.99
CA VAL A 272 -13.70 -1.83 -14.28
C VAL A 272 -12.39 -1.38 -13.63
N GLY A 273 -11.75 -2.30 -12.91
CA GLY A 273 -10.54 -2.09 -12.12
C GLY A 273 -9.35 -1.61 -12.94
N ALA A 274 -9.24 -2.05 -14.19
CA ALA A 274 -8.21 -1.58 -15.12
C ALA A 274 -8.33 -0.08 -15.44
N LEU A 275 -9.47 0.56 -15.19
CA LEU A 275 -9.70 1.99 -15.44
C LEU A 275 -9.51 2.86 -14.18
N PHE A 276 -9.36 2.28 -13.00
CA PHE A 276 -9.11 3.05 -11.79
C PHE A 276 -7.70 3.70 -11.80
N PRO A 277 -7.54 4.86 -11.13
CA PRO A 277 -6.24 5.53 -11.01
C PRO A 277 -5.16 4.59 -10.45
N PHE A 278 -5.44 3.97 -9.31
CA PHE A 278 -4.68 2.83 -8.78
C PHE A 278 -5.38 1.52 -9.17
N SER A 279 -4.63 0.55 -9.65
CA SER A 279 -5.19 -0.66 -10.28
C SER A 279 -4.36 -1.87 -9.89
N ARG A 280 -4.84 -2.59 -8.86
CA ARG A 280 -4.16 -3.68 -8.18
C ARG A 280 -5.10 -4.87 -7.97
N GLY A 281 -4.72 -6.06 -8.43
CA GLY A 281 -5.32 -7.30 -7.94
C GLY A 281 -4.68 -7.72 -6.62
N HIS A 282 -5.47 -8.14 -5.63
CA HIS A 282 -4.99 -8.60 -4.33
C HIS A 282 -6.07 -9.47 -3.68
N SER A 283 -5.66 -10.52 -2.97
CA SER A 283 -6.52 -11.45 -2.25
C SER A 283 -5.86 -11.84 -0.93
N GLU A 284 -6.65 -12.24 0.06
CA GLU A 284 -6.18 -12.75 1.35
C GLU A 284 -5.54 -14.14 1.24
N ALA A 285 -4.76 -14.53 2.24
CA ALA A 285 -4.26 -15.90 2.36
C ALA A 285 -5.41 -16.92 2.50
N GLY A 286 -5.28 -18.08 1.86
CA GLY A 286 -6.24 -19.18 1.95
C GLY A 286 -7.41 -19.11 0.95
N THR A 287 -7.45 -18.10 0.08
CA THR A 287 -8.34 -18.10 -1.09
C THR A 287 -7.80 -18.98 -2.22
N VAL A 288 -8.59 -19.18 -3.26
CA VAL A 288 -8.08 -19.69 -4.54
C VAL A 288 -7.08 -18.71 -5.16
N ASP A 289 -6.29 -19.19 -6.10
CA ASP A 289 -5.42 -18.39 -6.94
C ASP A 289 -6.23 -17.32 -7.70
N HIS A 290 -5.79 -16.06 -7.60
CA HIS A 290 -6.48 -14.90 -8.20
C HIS A 290 -5.77 -14.34 -9.44
N GLU A 291 -4.89 -15.12 -10.07
CA GLU A 291 -4.33 -14.83 -11.39
C GLU A 291 -5.39 -14.97 -12.49
N PRO A 292 -5.31 -14.19 -13.59
CA PRO A 292 -6.31 -14.22 -14.65
C PRO A 292 -6.59 -15.62 -15.23
N TRP A 293 -5.57 -16.47 -15.33
CA TRP A 293 -5.67 -17.83 -15.87
C TRP A 293 -6.33 -18.84 -14.92
N SER A 294 -6.46 -18.50 -13.64
CA SER A 294 -7.10 -19.35 -12.63
C SER A 294 -8.63 -19.40 -12.78
N PHE A 295 -9.20 -18.49 -13.60
CA PHE A 295 -10.64 -18.36 -13.83
C PHE A 295 -11.12 -18.91 -15.19
N GLY A 296 -10.27 -19.66 -15.90
CA GLY A 296 -10.58 -20.25 -17.21
C GLY A 296 -10.36 -19.29 -18.39
N GLU A 297 -10.27 -19.86 -19.59
CA GLU A 297 -9.81 -19.16 -20.81
C GLU A 297 -10.63 -17.90 -21.17
N GLU A 298 -11.95 -17.94 -20.99
CA GLU A 298 -12.81 -16.79 -21.27
C GLU A 298 -12.49 -15.61 -20.32
N CYS A 299 -12.34 -15.89 -19.02
CA CYS A 299 -12.02 -14.86 -18.04
C CYS A 299 -10.61 -14.32 -18.23
N GLU A 300 -9.65 -15.21 -18.53
CA GLU A 300 -8.28 -14.86 -18.88
C GLU A 300 -8.23 -13.86 -20.05
N GLU A 301 -8.97 -14.15 -21.12
CA GLU A 301 -9.05 -13.28 -22.30
C GLU A 301 -9.70 -11.93 -21.99
N VAL A 302 -10.78 -11.91 -21.20
CA VAL A 302 -11.42 -10.67 -20.72
C VAL A 302 -10.42 -9.82 -19.94
N CYS A 303 -9.65 -10.44 -19.04
CA CYS A 303 -8.63 -9.76 -18.27
C CYS A 303 -7.53 -9.21 -19.17
N ARG A 304 -6.99 -10.02 -20.09
CA ARG A 304 -5.97 -9.60 -21.05
C ARG A 304 -6.41 -8.39 -21.85
N LEU A 305 -7.63 -8.38 -22.38
CA LEU A 305 -8.18 -7.27 -23.15
C LEU A 305 -8.39 -6.00 -22.31
N ALA A 306 -8.86 -6.14 -21.07
CA ALA A 306 -9.01 -5.00 -20.14
C ALA A 306 -7.65 -4.34 -19.86
N LEU A 307 -6.62 -5.14 -19.65
CA LEU A 307 -5.27 -4.67 -19.37
C LEU A 307 -4.59 -4.06 -20.59
N LEU A 308 -4.71 -4.68 -21.77
CA LEU A 308 -4.26 -4.07 -23.01
C LEU A 308 -4.92 -2.71 -23.26
N ARG A 309 -6.20 -2.55 -22.90
CA ARG A 309 -6.89 -1.24 -22.96
C ARG A 309 -6.27 -0.23 -22.01
N ARG A 310 -6.00 -0.60 -20.75
CA ARG A 310 -5.29 0.27 -19.80
C ARG A 310 -3.93 0.71 -20.35
N TYR A 311 -3.16 -0.22 -20.91
CA TYR A 311 -1.83 0.07 -21.46
C TYR A 311 -1.90 1.04 -22.66
N ARG A 312 -2.89 0.89 -23.54
CA ARG A 312 -3.15 1.86 -24.62
C ARG A 312 -3.50 3.26 -24.10
N LEU A 313 -4.10 3.36 -22.91
CA LEU A 313 -4.50 4.62 -22.28
C LEU A 313 -3.43 5.20 -21.35
N LEU A 314 -2.25 4.60 -21.19
CA LEU A 314 -1.24 5.06 -20.22
C LEU A 314 -0.83 6.53 -20.42
N LEU A 315 -0.66 6.98 -21.66
CA LEU A 315 -0.33 8.38 -21.95
C LEU A 315 -1.44 9.34 -21.48
N HIS A 316 -2.70 8.93 -21.66
CA HIS A 316 -3.85 9.70 -21.19
C HIS A 316 -3.91 9.72 -19.65
N ILE A 317 -3.81 8.56 -19.01
CA ILE A 317 -3.79 8.43 -17.54
C ILE A 317 -2.66 9.25 -16.94
N TYR A 318 -1.45 9.19 -17.52
CA TYR A 318 -0.31 9.98 -17.06
C TYR A 318 -0.55 11.49 -17.22
N THR A 319 -1.18 11.90 -18.31
CA THR A 319 -1.57 13.31 -18.53
C THR A 319 -2.58 13.76 -17.47
N LEU A 320 -3.56 12.92 -17.12
CA LEU A 320 -4.51 13.23 -16.04
C LEU A 320 -3.81 13.39 -14.69
N PHE A 321 -2.86 12.52 -14.35
CA PHE A 321 -2.04 12.68 -13.14
C PHE A 321 -1.19 13.95 -13.17
N TYR A 322 -0.66 14.35 -14.33
CA TYR A 322 0.05 15.61 -14.46
C TYR A 322 -0.88 16.81 -14.20
N VAL A 323 -2.09 16.81 -14.77
CA VAL A 323 -3.09 17.86 -14.52
C VAL A 323 -3.50 17.87 -13.05
N SER A 324 -3.69 16.70 -12.44
CA SER A 324 -3.96 16.55 -11.01
C SER A 324 -2.84 17.15 -10.14
N HIS A 325 -1.59 16.84 -10.46
CA HIS A 325 -0.41 17.42 -9.78
C HIS A 325 -0.34 18.95 -9.91
N LYS A 326 -0.71 19.52 -11.08
CA LYS A 326 -0.64 20.97 -11.32
C LYS A 326 -1.84 21.76 -10.81
N LYS A 327 -3.03 21.16 -10.79
CA LYS A 327 -4.31 21.87 -10.56
C LYS A 327 -5.15 21.31 -9.42
N GLY A 328 -4.78 20.17 -8.84
CA GLY A 328 -5.57 19.48 -7.81
C GLY A 328 -6.85 18.84 -8.33
N THR A 329 -7.00 18.64 -9.65
CA THR A 329 -8.20 17.99 -10.21
C THR A 329 -8.18 16.47 -9.99
N PRO A 330 -9.33 15.83 -9.77
CA PRO A 330 -9.41 14.37 -9.69
C PRO A 330 -9.01 13.70 -11.01
N VAL A 331 -8.44 12.49 -10.92
CA VAL A 331 -8.09 11.66 -12.10
C VAL A 331 -9.30 10.87 -12.59
N ALA A 332 -10.01 10.21 -11.67
CA ALA A 332 -11.35 9.68 -11.90
C ALA A 332 -12.37 10.68 -11.36
N ALA A 333 -13.24 11.21 -12.22
CA ALA A 333 -14.14 12.29 -11.87
C ALA A 333 -15.61 11.89 -12.11
N PRO A 334 -16.55 12.32 -11.23
CA PRO A 334 -17.97 12.10 -11.47
C PRO A 334 -18.45 12.95 -12.65
N LEU A 335 -19.57 12.55 -13.26
CA LEU A 335 -20.14 13.22 -14.43
C LEU A 335 -20.40 14.73 -14.22
N PHE A 336 -20.83 15.15 -13.03
CA PHE A 336 -21.06 16.56 -12.73
C PHE A 336 -19.78 17.41 -12.78
N PHE A 337 -18.60 16.79 -12.71
CA PHE A 337 -17.31 17.47 -12.80
C PHE A 337 -16.94 17.82 -14.26
N ALA A 338 -17.58 17.20 -15.25
CA ALA A 338 -17.30 17.37 -16.67
C ALA A 338 -18.01 18.58 -17.31
N GLY A 339 -18.91 19.30 -16.60
CA GLY A 339 -19.45 20.56 -17.10
C GLY A 339 -20.64 21.13 -16.30
N ASN A 340 -20.70 22.47 -16.22
CA ASN A 340 -21.72 23.29 -15.53
C ASN A 340 -23.17 23.17 -16.05
N ASN A 341 -23.48 22.24 -16.97
CA ASN A 341 -24.79 22.12 -17.62
C ASN A 341 -25.42 20.72 -17.58
N VAL A 342 -24.87 19.77 -16.82
CA VAL A 342 -25.49 18.44 -16.67
C VAL A 342 -26.42 18.44 -15.45
N CYS A 343 -27.58 19.10 -15.58
CA CYS A 343 -28.70 18.96 -14.64
C CYS A 343 -29.44 17.63 -14.90
N LEU A 344 -28.70 16.51 -14.91
CA LEU A 344 -29.20 15.17 -15.21
C LEU A 344 -28.54 14.11 -14.29
N THR A 345 -28.36 14.43 -13.01
CA THR A 345 -28.30 13.38 -11.97
C THR A 345 -29.69 13.27 -11.36
N ILE A 346 -30.55 12.52 -12.06
CA ILE A 346 -31.91 12.20 -11.59
C ILE A 346 -31.80 11.14 -10.50
N HIS A 347 -32.52 11.42 -9.41
CA HIS A 347 -32.83 10.66 -8.18
C HIS A 347 -32.50 9.18 -8.13
#